data_AF-F4WNY1-F1
#
_entry.id   AF-F4WNY1-F1
#
_cell.length_a   1.000
_cell.length_b   1.000
_cell.length_c   1.000
_cell.angle_alpha   90.00
_cell.angle_beta   90.00
_cell.angle_gamma   90.00
#
_symmetry.space_group_name_H-M   'P 1'
#
loop_
_entity.id
_entity.type
_entity.pdbx_description
1 polymer ?
#
loop_
_entity_poly.entity_id
_entity_poly.type
_entity_poly.pdbx_seq_one_letter_code
_entity_poly.pdbx_strand_id
1 'polypeptide(L)'
;KWSMNLGIAEVTVYAFSIENFKRNKEEVDNLIDLMRQKFKDLLENKKKLKDDGICIRVFGNLSLLPEDICKLIAEVMIVTRENNRIFINFAVAYTSRDEITHAIKDIP
;
A
#
# COMPACT_ATOMS: atom_id res chain seq x y z
N LYS A 1 4.22 -12.60 -8.91
CA LYS A 1 4.80 -13.73 -9.69
C LYS A 1 3.94 -14.09 -10.90
N TRP A 2 2.71 -14.59 -10.76
CA TRP A 2 1.87 -14.88 -11.94
C TRP A 2 1.65 -13.67 -12.85
N SER A 3 1.34 -12.51 -12.27
CA SER A 3 1.17 -11.27 -13.04
C SER A 3 2.39 -10.93 -13.90
N MET A 4 3.60 -11.07 -13.34
CA MET A 4 4.85 -10.86 -14.09
C MET A 4 5.04 -11.90 -15.21
N ASN A 5 4.75 -13.18 -14.93
CA ASN A 5 4.86 -14.26 -15.92
C ASN A 5 3.88 -14.09 -17.08
N LEU A 6 2.72 -13.49 -16.82
CA LEU A 6 1.68 -13.20 -17.81
C LEU A 6 1.87 -11.83 -18.50
N GLY A 7 2.93 -11.09 -18.18
CA GLY A 7 3.19 -9.77 -18.76
C GLY A 7 2.25 -8.66 -18.27
N ILE A 8 1.57 -8.85 -17.14
CA ILE A 8 0.73 -7.82 -16.52
C ILE A 8 1.63 -6.73 -15.93
N ALA A 9 1.49 -5.52 -16.43
CA ALA A 9 2.30 -4.37 -16.06
C ALA A 9 1.89 -3.70 -14.74
N GLU A 10 0.63 -3.88 -14.31
CA GLU A 10 0.11 -3.20 -13.12
C GLU A 10 -0.95 -4.05 -12.39
N VAL A 11 -0.87 -4.05 -11.06
CA VAL A 11 -1.81 -4.76 -10.19
C VAL A 11 -2.22 -3.84 -9.04
N THR A 12 -3.52 -3.71 -8.82
CA THR A 12 -4.05 -2.99 -7.65
C THR A 12 -4.65 -3.98 -6.67
N VAL A 13 -4.23 -3.90 -5.41
CA VAL A 13 -4.66 -4.77 -4.31
C VAL A 13 -5.43 -3.94 -3.30
N TYR A 14 -6.65 -4.37 -2.98
CA TYR A 14 -7.40 -3.79 -1.88
C TYR A 14 -6.95 -4.42 -0.56
N ALA A 15 -6.10 -3.71 0.18
CA ALA A 15 -5.40 -4.26 1.33
C ALA A 15 -6.10 -3.96 2.66
N PHE A 16 -6.70 -2.77 2.81
CA PHE A 16 -7.41 -2.40 4.04
C PHE A 16 -8.48 -1.33 3.77
N SER A 17 -9.72 -1.58 4.17
CA SER A 17 -10.83 -0.64 4.05
C SER A 17 -10.92 0.27 5.27
N ILE A 18 -11.41 1.51 5.10
CA ILE A 18 -11.82 2.35 6.25
C ILE A 18 -12.91 1.63 7.07
N GLU A 19 -13.76 0.84 6.42
CA GLU A 19 -14.79 0.07 7.13
C GLU A 19 -14.20 -1.02 8.03
N ASN A 20 -12.95 -1.44 7.81
CA ASN A 20 -12.29 -2.42 8.67
C ASN A 20 -11.99 -1.85 10.06
N PHE A 21 -11.88 -0.53 10.22
CA PHE A 21 -11.77 0.10 11.55
C PHE A 21 -13.02 -0.08 12.43
N LYS A 22 -14.17 -0.47 11.85
CA LYS A 22 -15.40 -0.75 12.60
C LYS A 22 -15.42 -2.17 13.20
N ARG A 23 -14.43 -3.01 12.90
CA ARG A 23 -14.32 -4.36 13.47
C ARG A 23 -13.89 -4.28 14.94
N ASN A 24 -13.84 -5.43 15.61
CA ASN A 24 -13.37 -5.47 16.98
C ASN A 24 -11.91 -5.01 17.06
N LYS A 25 -11.52 -4.40 18.19
CA LYS A 25 -10.22 -3.75 18.34
C LYS A 25 -9.05 -4.72 18.14
N GLU A 26 -9.16 -5.94 18.69
CA GLU A 26 -8.12 -6.97 18.58
C GLU A 26 -7.84 -7.37 17.13
N GLU A 27 -8.89 -7.52 16.32
CA GLU A 27 -8.76 -7.82 14.90
C GLU A 27 -8.12 -6.67 14.13
N VAL A 28 -8.50 -5.43 14.44
CA VAL A 28 -7.88 -4.23 13.83
C VAL A 28 -6.39 -4.17 14.18
N ASP A 29 -6.05 -4.34 15.46
CA ASP A 29 -4.66 -4.31 15.92
C ASP A 29 -3.82 -5.41 15.24
N ASN A 30 -4.37 -6.63 15.11
CA ASN A 30 -3.72 -7.73 14.38
C ASN A 30 -3.50 -7.41 12.89
N LEU A 31 -4.46 -6.77 12.22
CA LEU A 31 -4.31 -6.37 10.81
C LEU A 31 -3.26 -5.27 10.63
N ILE A 32 -3.22 -4.31 11.56
CA ILE A 32 -2.20 -3.25 11.62
C ILE A 32 -0.81 -3.85 11.85
N ASP A 33 -0.69 -4.81 12.76
CA ASP A 33 0.56 -5.53 13.03
C ASP A 33 1.03 -6.34 11.82
N LEU A 34 0.12 -7.05 11.16
CA LEU A 34 0.41 -7.78 9.92
C LEU A 34 0.90 -6.82 8.82
N MET A 35 0.24 -5.67 8.66
CA MET A 35 0.64 -4.65 7.69
C MET A 35 2.05 -4.13 7.99
N ARG A 36 2.33 -3.83 9.27
CA ARG A 36 3.66 -3.41 9.72
C ARG A 36 4.74 -4.45 9.38
N GLN A 37 4.47 -5.73 9.67
CA GLN A 37 5.39 -6.81 9.33
C GLN A 37 5.62 -6.88 7.81
N LYS A 38 4.57 -6.82 6.99
CA LYS A 38 4.71 -6.93 5.54
C LYS A 38 5.48 -5.78 4.92
N PHE A 39 5.30 -4.54 5.36
CA PHE A 39 6.11 -3.42 4.86
C PHE A 39 7.57 -3.50 5.31
N LYS A 40 7.85 -4.00 6.52
CA LYS A 40 9.22 -4.30 6.96
C LYS A 40 9.87 -5.39 6.11
N ASP A 41 9.17 -6.49 5.87
CA ASP A 41 9.64 -7.59 5.01
C ASP A 41 10.01 -7.06 3.62
N LEU A 42 9.24 -6.12 3.07
CA LEU A 42 9.52 -5.50 1.77
C LEU A 42 10.83 -4.69 1.79
N LEU A 43 11.08 -3.91 2.84
CA LEU A 43 12.32 -3.14 3.00
C LEU A 43 13.54 -4.04 3.16
N GLU A 44 13.43 -5.12 3.94
CA GLU A 44 14.50 -6.11 4.08
C GLU A 44 14.83 -6.78 2.74
N ASN A 45 13.82 -7.00 1.90
CA ASN A 45 13.95 -7.60 0.58
C ASN A 45 14.15 -6.57 -0.56
N LYS A 46 14.56 -5.33 -0.27
CA LYS A 46 14.69 -4.25 -1.27
C LYS A 46 15.53 -4.59 -2.50
N LYS A 47 16.58 -5.40 -2.34
CA LYS A 47 17.43 -5.85 -3.47
C LYS A 47 16.59 -6.61 -4.50
N LYS A 48 15.78 -7.56 -4.02
CA LYS A 48 14.89 -8.35 -4.87
C LYS A 48 13.82 -7.49 -5.54
N LEU A 49 13.24 -6.53 -4.81
CA LEU A 49 12.28 -5.58 -5.40
C LEU A 49 12.89 -4.79 -6.56
N LYS A 50 14.16 -4.39 -6.42
CA LYS A 50 14.92 -3.70 -7.47
C LYS A 50 15.24 -4.62 -8.65
N ASP A 51 15.73 -5.84 -8.40
CA ASP A 51 16.06 -6.81 -9.44
C ASP A 51 14.81 -7.21 -10.27
N ASP A 52 13.66 -7.35 -9.60
CA ASP A 52 12.37 -7.63 -10.22
C ASP A 52 11.74 -6.36 -10.84
N GLY A 53 12.32 -5.17 -10.64
CA GLY A 53 11.83 -3.89 -11.17
C GLY A 53 10.44 -3.51 -10.65
N ILE A 54 10.12 -3.86 -9.42
CA ILE A 54 8.80 -3.63 -8.80
C ILE A 54 8.72 -2.22 -8.23
N CYS A 55 7.77 -1.42 -8.72
CA CYS A 55 7.40 -0.14 -8.14
C CYS A 55 6.19 -0.32 -7.22
N ILE A 56 6.33 0.04 -5.94
CA ILE A 56 5.24 -0.06 -4.96
C ILE A 56 4.64 1.34 -4.76
N ARG A 57 3.32 1.41 -4.88
CA ARG A 57 2.54 2.63 -4.61
C ARG A 57 1.49 2.29 -3.56
N VAL A 58 1.26 3.20 -2.63
CA VAL A 58 0.21 3.05 -1.62
C VAL A 58 -0.65 4.29 -1.64
N PHE A 59 -1.97 4.11 -1.64
CA PHE A 59 -2.95 5.17 -1.71
C PHE A 59 -4.16 4.88 -0.82
N GLY A 60 -4.89 5.95 -0.47
CA GLY A 60 -5.98 5.94 0.50
C GLY A 60 -5.71 6.92 1.65
N ASN A 61 -6.52 6.86 2.70
CA ASN A 61 -6.43 7.83 3.80
C ASN A 61 -5.41 7.38 4.85
N LEU A 62 -4.12 7.58 4.54
CA LEU A 62 -3.00 7.16 5.39
C LEU A 62 -3.00 7.87 6.76
N SER A 63 -3.68 9.01 6.91
CA SER A 63 -3.79 9.71 8.19
C SER A 63 -4.54 8.90 9.27
N LEU A 64 -5.31 7.88 8.86
CA LEU A 64 -5.99 6.95 9.75
C LEU A 64 -5.09 5.84 10.27
N LEU A 65 -3.85 5.72 9.77
CA LEU A 65 -2.89 4.71 10.20
C LEU A 65 -1.95 5.26 11.28
N PRO A 66 -1.40 4.39 12.13
CA PRO A 66 -0.31 4.75 13.03
C PRO A 66 0.89 5.37 12.30
N GLU A 67 1.51 6.38 12.91
CA GLU A 67 2.61 7.16 12.31
C GLU A 67 3.80 6.28 11.90
N ASP A 68 4.10 5.24 12.67
CA ASP A 68 5.18 4.29 12.39
C ASP A 68 4.93 3.50 11.10
N ILE A 69 3.68 3.15 10.80
CA ILE A 69 3.29 2.48 9.55
C ILE A 69 3.38 3.46 8.38
N CYS A 70 2.91 4.70 8.56
CA CYS A 70 3.04 5.74 7.54
C CYS A 70 4.50 5.96 7.13
N LYS A 71 5.43 5.96 8.09
CA LYS A 71 6.88 6.05 7.83
C LYS A 71 7.39 4.86 7.01
N LEU A 72 7.01 3.63 7.39
CA LEU A 72 7.39 2.42 6.66
C LEU A 72 6.86 2.41 5.21
N ILE A 73 5.59 2.80 5.03
CA ILE A 73 4.97 2.92 3.70
C ILE A 73 5.75 3.92 2.84
N ALA A 74 6.03 5.10 3.38
CA ALA A 74 6.78 6.14 2.68
C ALA A 74 8.18 5.66 2.27
N GLU A 75 8.89 4.98 3.16
CA GLU A 75 10.21 4.44 2.88
C GLU A 75 10.16 3.41 1.73
N VAL A 76 9.20 2.48 1.74
CA VAL A 76 9.02 1.49 0.68
C VAL A 76 8.72 2.16 -0.67
N MET A 77 7.85 3.17 -0.68
CA MET A 77 7.53 3.93 -1.90
C MET A 77 8.76 4.66 -2.44
N ILE A 78 9.58 5.27 -1.56
CA ILE A 78 10.81 5.97 -1.97
C ILE A 78 11.82 4.98 -2.57
N VAL A 79 12.07 3.86 -1.89
CA VAL A 79 13.08 2.87 -2.31
C VAL A 79 12.72 2.22 -3.65
N THR A 80 11.42 2.13 -3.97
CA THR A 80 10.93 1.49 -5.20
C THR A 80 10.50 2.46 -6.30
N ARG A 81 10.58 3.78 -6.07
CA ARG A 81 10.02 4.79 -6.99
C ARG A 81 10.63 4.77 -8.40
N GLU A 82 11.89 4.38 -8.51
CA GLU A 82 12.66 4.41 -9.78
C GLU A 82 12.50 3.12 -10.58
N ASN A 83 11.82 2.12 -10.01
CA ASN A 83 11.53 0.87 -10.68
C ASN A 83 10.36 1.06 -11.66
N ASN A 84 10.37 0.34 -12.79
CA ASN A 84 9.41 0.58 -13.88
C ASN A 84 8.95 -0.70 -14.62
N ARG A 85 9.26 -1.89 -14.10
CA ARG A 85 8.89 -3.15 -14.77
C ARG A 85 7.48 -3.61 -14.45
N ILE A 86 7.06 -3.44 -13.19
CA ILE A 86 5.70 -3.73 -12.74
C ILE A 86 5.29 -2.78 -11.62
N PHE A 87 4.06 -2.32 -11.67
CA PHE A 87 3.46 -1.46 -10.64
C PHE A 87 2.54 -2.28 -9.75
N ILE A 88 2.73 -2.15 -8.44
CA ILE A 88 1.84 -2.75 -7.44
C ILE A 88 1.26 -1.62 -6.60
N ASN A 89 -0.04 -1.38 -6.74
CA ASN A 89 -0.77 -0.36 -6.00
C ASN A 89 -1.51 -1.01 -4.83
N PHE A 90 -1.29 -0.53 -3.61
CA PHE A 90 -2.02 -0.96 -2.43
C PHE A 90 -3.02 0.12 -2.01
N ALA A 91 -4.31 -0.23 -2.01
CA ALA A 91 -5.36 0.59 -1.44
C ALA A 91 -5.46 0.28 0.07
N VAL A 92 -5.04 1.23 0.91
CA VAL A 92 -4.95 1.08 2.37
C VAL A 92 -5.73 2.20 3.05
N ALA A 93 -6.50 1.87 4.08
CA ALA A 93 -7.47 2.78 4.68
C ALA A 93 -8.30 3.48 3.60
N TYR A 94 -8.78 2.69 2.64
CA TYR A 94 -9.40 3.18 1.41
C TYR A 94 -10.89 2.88 1.38
N THR A 95 -11.69 3.86 0.94
CA THR A 95 -13.04 3.61 0.39
C THR A 95 -13.23 4.45 -0.86
N SER A 96 -13.95 3.93 -1.85
CA SER A 96 -14.18 4.62 -3.11
C SER A 96 -14.97 5.92 -2.94
N ARG A 97 -15.88 6.01 -1.95
CA ARG A 97 -16.57 7.27 -1.64
C ARG A 97 -15.63 8.32 -1.05
N ASP A 98 -14.71 7.92 -0.17
CA ASP A 98 -13.74 8.82 0.43
C ASP A 98 -12.77 9.36 -0.63
N GLU A 99 -12.29 8.50 -1.54
CA GLU A 99 -11.43 8.90 -2.66
C GLU A 99 -12.12 9.89 -3.59
N ILE A 100 -13.36 9.61 -4.03
CA ILE A 100 -14.11 10.53 -4.89
C ILE A 100 -14.34 11.88 -4.18
N THR A 101 -14.65 11.85 -2.88
CA THR A 101 -14.86 13.07 -2.09
C THR A 101 -13.57 13.88 -1.96
N HIS A 102 -12.44 13.23 -1.72
CA HIS A 102 -11.13 13.89 -1.66
C HIS A 102 -10.76 14.48 -3.03
N ALA A 103 -10.93 13.70 -4.10
CA ALA A 103 -10.65 14.15 -5.45
C ALA A 103 -11.45 15.40 -5.81
N ILE A 104 -12.75 15.47 -5.46
CA ILE A 104 -13.58 16.65 -5.71
C ILE A 104 -13.12 17.87 -4.88
N LYS A 105 -12.67 17.67 -3.64
CA LYS A 105 -12.15 18.75 -2.79
C LYS A 105 -10.82 19.31 -3.28
N ASP A 106 -10.01 18.47 -3.93
CA ASP A 106 -8.72 18.85 -4.52
C ASP A 106 -8.84 19.45 -5.93
N ILE A 107 -10.05 19.52 -6.51
CA ILE A 107 -10.27 20.28 -7.75
C ILE A 107 -10.23 21.78 -7.42
N PRO A 108 -9.27 22.54 -7.98
CA PRO A 108 -9.11 23.98 -7.72
C PRO A 108 -10.22 24.85 -8.32
#